data_AF-A0ABD3R7F9-F1
#
_entry.id   AF-A0ABD3R7F9-F1
#
_cell.length_a   1.000
_cell.length_b   1.000
_cell.length_c   1.000
_cell.angle_alpha   90.00
_cell.angle_beta   90.00
_cell.angle_gamma   90.00
#
_symmetry.space_group_name_H-M   'P 1'
#
loop_
_entity.id
_entity.type
_entity.pdbx_description
1 polymer ?
#
loop_
_entity_poly.entity_id
_entity_poly.type
_entity_poly.pdbx_seq_one_letter_code
_entity_poly.pdbx_strand_id
1 'polypeptide(L)'
;MPTTKLPTTMYRLSAFLLLLLAVAPRRAHPFSPRVVDDVASMRTGSTPPLSAWNGGGTGDASFDVAPPTPPRRSTSSSFDDVPHDDHDMDDARSTMEGGRRAFLLRPTLIAAAAAASASSTARPAHASSSTYEKQPSQKPPPVVPLLTTARRLHVVPTFAIVDGNGVPFHTYDKDSGGGYGYFFTSYRSAAYVLDDARAAFDKAREDASKGGGEGGGNDDVVVVPDAWGRARITTVPLDSVMQLSVRKTSSVAQNGKGRRFDTYYQVIPSQEDQNAALRIEDGPRYRERGRVPLFYVDGLTLATTPDDNDDDPTATTARMDPVFFRVQDLKDEWTKQHPDVPLPPIKVRELNETFRAMIRPGGKDTSLRDLVFVPNRESVSRARDVDAGGYKLGEMILTK
;
A
#
# COMPACT_ATOMS: atom_id res chain seq x y z
N MET A 1 -14.39 -6.69 49.05
CA MET A 1 -13.81 -6.96 47.72
C MET A 1 -14.06 -5.74 46.85
N PRO A 2 -13.03 -5.00 46.40
CA PRO A 2 -13.24 -3.79 45.62
C PRO A 2 -13.36 -4.15 44.13
N THR A 3 -14.47 -3.76 43.52
CA THR A 3 -14.71 -3.82 42.08
C THR A 3 -13.97 -2.67 41.39
N THR A 4 -12.89 -2.99 40.69
CA THR A 4 -12.17 -2.05 39.85
C THR A 4 -12.93 -1.84 38.54
N LYS A 5 -13.48 -0.63 38.35
CA LYS A 5 -14.00 -0.17 37.06
C LYS A 5 -12.81 0.13 36.13
N LEU A 6 -12.73 -0.57 35.01
CA LEU A 6 -11.81 -0.28 33.91
C LEU A 6 -12.30 0.95 33.12
N PRO A 7 -11.43 1.91 32.76
CA PRO A 7 -11.81 3.06 31.97
C PRO A 7 -12.01 2.69 30.49
N THR A 8 -13.21 2.95 29.99
CA THR A 8 -13.58 2.88 28.58
C THR A 8 -13.05 4.12 27.86
N THR A 9 -11.81 4.07 27.37
CA THR A 9 -11.30 5.03 26.40
C THR A 9 -11.03 4.31 25.09
N MET A 10 -12.07 4.19 24.25
CA MET A 10 -11.95 3.74 22.87
C MET A 10 -11.64 4.93 21.95
N TYR A 11 -10.47 4.84 21.32
CA TYR A 11 -10.16 5.18 19.93
C TYR A 11 -10.74 6.46 19.29
N ARG A 12 -9.98 7.55 19.38
CA ARG A 12 -9.89 8.57 18.30
C ARG A 12 -8.52 8.48 17.62
N LEU A 13 -8.33 7.48 16.78
CA LEU A 13 -7.17 7.37 15.87
C LEU A 13 -7.55 7.45 14.38
N SER A 14 -8.82 7.79 14.09
CA SER A 14 -9.33 8.04 12.74
C SER A 14 -8.96 9.42 12.18
N ALA A 15 -8.39 10.31 12.99
CA ALA A 15 -8.18 11.71 12.63
C ALA A 15 -6.86 12.00 11.87
N PHE A 16 -5.94 11.03 11.75
CA PHE A 16 -4.63 11.27 11.15
C PHE A 16 -4.56 11.02 9.63
N LEU A 17 -5.48 10.23 9.07
CA LEU A 17 -5.70 10.23 7.61
C LEU A 17 -6.49 11.48 7.17
N LEU A 18 -7.25 12.07 8.09
CA LEU A 18 -8.05 13.30 7.91
C LEU A 18 -7.21 14.60 7.90
N LEU A 19 -6.00 14.62 8.49
CA LEU A 19 -5.22 15.86 8.60
C LEU A 19 -4.35 16.17 7.35
N LEU A 20 -4.17 15.22 6.44
CA LEU A 20 -3.44 15.45 5.19
C LEU A 20 -4.34 15.88 4.02
N LEU A 21 -5.64 15.56 4.06
CA LEU A 21 -6.60 15.89 2.99
C LEU A 21 -7.29 17.27 3.13
N ALA A 22 -7.03 18.05 4.19
CA ALA A 22 -7.81 19.26 4.52
C ALA A 22 -6.98 20.55 4.76
N VAL A 23 -5.87 20.78 4.05
CA VAL A 23 -5.20 22.10 4.06
C VAL A 23 -5.15 22.70 2.66
N ALA A 24 -6.19 23.46 2.34
CA ALA A 24 -6.18 24.41 1.23
C ALA A 24 -5.22 25.58 1.56
N PRO A 25 -4.24 25.92 0.69
CA PRO A 25 -3.50 27.15 0.86
C PRO A 25 -4.34 28.35 0.41
N ARG A 26 -4.57 29.30 1.33
CA ARG A 26 -5.07 30.64 1.00
C ARG A 26 -4.06 31.36 0.09
N ARG A 27 -4.61 32.08 -0.89
CA ARG A 27 -3.98 32.88 -1.94
C ARG A 27 -2.82 33.76 -1.45
N ALA A 28 -1.72 33.77 -2.19
CA ALA A 28 -0.81 34.91 -2.31
C ALA A 28 -0.67 35.25 -3.81
N HIS A 29 -0.87 36.53 -4.14
CA HIS A 29 -0.89 37.09 -5.50
C HIS A 29 0.52 37.20 -6.12
N PRO A 30 0.62 37.38 -7.46
CA PRO A 30 1.81 37.05 -8.23
C PRO A 30 2.76 38.24 -8.45
N PHE A 31 4.05 37.93 -8.62
CA PHE A 31 5.03 38.79 -9.27
C PHE A 31 5.06 38.46 -10.78
N SER A 32 4.88 39.48 -11.60
CA SER A 32 5.14 39.46 -13.06
C SER A 32 6.61 39.82 -13.31
N PRO A 33 7.26 39.30 -14.37
CA PRO A 33 7.51 40.22 -15.48
C PRO A 33 7.48 39.61 -16.90
N ARG A 34 6.98 40.47 -17.81
CA ARG A 34 7.39 40.77 -19.21
C ARG A 34 7.72 39.65 -20.22
N VAL A 35 6.76 39.49 -21.13
CA VAL A 35 6.82 39.51 -22.61
C VAL A 35 8.17 39.85 -23.25
N VAL A 36 8.62 38.97 -24.16
CA VAL A 36 9.19 39.35 -25.47
C VAL A 36 8.61 38.38 -26.51
N ASP A 37 7.93 38.94 -27.51
CA ASP A 37 7.45 38.28 -28.72
C ASP A 37 8.63 37.85 -29.61
N ASP A 38 8.52 36.73 -30.33
CA ASP A 38 8.73 36.78 -31.77
C ASP A 38 8.17 35.57 -32.55
N VAL A 39 7.82 35.89 -33.79
CA VAL A 39 6.95 35.20 -34.75
C VAL A 39 7.74 34.35 -35.77
N ALA A 40 7.11 33.29 -36.29
CA ALA A 40 7.13 32.76 -37.68
C ALA A 40 7.19 31.22 -37.70
N SER A 41 6.09 30.51 -38.00
CA SER A 41 5.58 30.19 -39.36
C SER A 41 6.37 29.10 -40.09
N MET A 42 5.77 27.91 -40.22
CA MET A 42 5.43 27.30 -41.53
C MET A 42 4.77 25.91 -41.38
N ARG A 43 3.53 25.79 -41.90
CA ARG A 43 2.99 24.80 -42.88
C ARG A 43 3.79 23.51 -43.11
N THR A 44 3.25 22.29 -43.28
CA THR A 44 2.04 21.79 -43.99
C THR A 44 2.00 20.25 -43.91
N GLY A 45 0.79 19.64 -43.93
CA GLY A 45 0.49 18.29 -44.47
C GLY A 45 0.91 17.11 -43.56
N SER A 46 0.21 15.98 -43.46
CA SER A 46 -0.82 15.35 -44.28
C SER A 46 -1.38 14.12 -43.52
N THR A 47 -2.70 13.93 -43.56
CA THR A 47 -3.42 12.64 -43.33
C THR A 47 -3.15 11.66 -44.48
N PRO A 48 -3.19 10.31 -44.33
CA PRO A 48 -4.45 9.53 -44.21
C PRO A 48 -4.28 8.15 -43.49
N PRO A 49 -5.15 7.13 -43.68
CA PRO A 49 -6.57 7.07 -43.33
C PRO A 49 -6.94 5.89 -42.39
N LEU A 50 -8.15 5.99 -41.85
CA LEU A 50 -8.96 4.92 -41.29
C LEU A 50 -9.14 3.76 -42.29
N SER A 51 -8.96 2.53 -41.82
CA SER A 51 -9.52 1.33 -42.45
C SER A 51 -10.46 0.64 -41.47
N ALA A 52 -11.67 0.43 -41.98
CA ALA A 52 -12.79 -0.26 -41.38
C ALA A 52 -12.42 -1.67 -40.87
N TRP A 53 -12.90 -2.00 -39.68
CA TRP A 53 -13.20 -3.40 -39.37
C TRP A 53 -14.67 -3.52 -39.03
N ASN A 54 -15.37 -4.11 -40.00
CA ASN A 54 -16.77 -4.50 -39.96
C ASN A 54 -16.78 -5.98 -39.52
N GLY A 55 -17.55 -6.31 -38.50
CA GLY A 55 -17.67 -7.68 -37.99
C GLY A 55 -18.86 -7.81 -37.06
N GLY A 56 -20.06 -7.78 -37.66
CA GLY A 56 -21.31 -8.04 -36.97
C GLY A 56 -21.46 -9.49 -36.52
N GLY A 57 -22.25 -9.67 -35.46
CA GLY A 57 -22.61 -10.97 -34.90
C GLY A 57 -23.57 -10.81 -33.73
N THR A 58 -24.77 -10.27 -34.00
CA THR A 58 -25.89 -10.29 -33.06
C THR A 58 -26.52 -11.68 -33.08
N GLY A 59 -26.23 -12.48 -32.06
CA GLY A 59 -26.95 -13.71 -31.76
C GLY A 59 -27.84 -13.48 -30.54
N ASP A 60 -29.10 -13.15 -30.80
CA ASP A 60 -30.17 -13.16 -29.81
C ASP A 60 -30.47 -14.61 -29.41
N ALA A 61 -30.18 -14.95 -28.16
CA ALA A 61 -30.70 -16.14 -27.50
C ALA A 61 -31.47 -15.68 -26.25
N SER A 62 -32.74 -15.41 -26.48
CA SER A 62 -33.79 -15.21 -25.48
C SER A 62 -33.93 -16.48 -24.62
N PHE A 63 -33.47 -16.41 -23.37
CA PHE A 63 -33.82 -17.36 -22.31
C PHE A 63 -34.85 -16.70 -21.39
N ASP A 64 -36.09 -17.13 -21.51
CA ASP A 64 -37.17 -16.87 -20.55
C ASP A 64 -36.83 -17.56 -19.23
N VAL A 65 -36.46 -16.77 -18.21
CA VAL A 65 -36.39 -17.22 -16.82
C VAL A 65 -37.48 -16.51 -16.04
N ALA A 66 -38.51 -17.26 -15.67
CA ALA A 66 -39.59 -16.80 -14.82
C ALA A 66 -39.06 -16.43 -13.41
N PRO A 67 -39.54 -15.33 -12.80
CA PRO A 67 -39.14 -14.95 -11.45
C PRO A 67 -39.91 -15.76 -10.39
N PRO A 68 -39.27 -16.26 -9.32
CA PRO A 68 -39.98 -16.77 -8.16
C PRO A 68 -40.47 -15.61 -7.28
N THR A 69 -41.79 -15.54 -7.11
CA THR A 69 -42.52 -14.72 -6.14
C THR A 69 -42.14 -15.08 -4.68
N PRO A 70 -42.24 -14.13 -3.73
CA PRO A 70 -41.61 -14.22 -2.42
C PRO A 70 -42.50 -14.87 -1.35
N PRO A 71 -41.94 -15.43 -0.27
CA PRO A 71 -42.68 -15.59 0.97
C PRO A 71 -42.69 -14.29 1.77
N ARG A 72 -43.93 -13.90 2.06
CA ARG A 72 -44.40 -12.84 2.94
C ARG A 72 -44.13 -13.19 4.41
N ARG A 73 -44.08 -12.14 5.24
CA ARG A 73 -44.78 -11.94 6.53
C ARG A 73 -43.99 -12.02 7.86
N SER A 74 -44.04 -10.86 8.55
CA SER A 74 -44.28 -10.58 10.01
C SER A 74 -43.21 -11.05 11.01
N THR A 75 -42.83 -10.34 12.08
CA THR A 75 -43.52 -9.40 12.99
C THR A 75 -42.49 -8.47 13.65
N SER A 76 -42.67 -7.15 13.63
CA SER A 76 -43.02 -6.32 14.80
C SER A 76 -42.44 -6.75 16.16
N SER A 77 -41.41 -6.05 16.62
CA SER A 77 -41.19 -5.81 18.05
C SER A 77 -40.82 -4.34 18.24
N SER A 78 -41.82 -3.57 18.65
CA SER A 78 -41.69 -2.30 19.35
C SER A 78 -40.78 -2.49 20.56
N PHE A 79 -39.76 -1.64 20.71
CA PHE A 79 -39.07 -1.47 21.97
C PHE A 79 -39.06 0.02 22.31
N ASP A 80 -39.36 0.27 23.58
CA ASP A 80 -39.95 1.48 24.10
C ASP A 80 -39.01 2.70 24.14
N ASP A 81 -39.69 3.84 24.04
CA ASP A 81 -39.33 5.16 24.55
C ASP A 81 -38.45 5.13 25.81
N VAL A 82 -37.34 5.86 25.75
CA VAL A 82 -36.58 6.31 26.93
C VAL A 82 -36.46 7.83 26.85
N PRO A 83 -36.86 8.57 27.91
CA PRO A 83 -36.99 10.02 27.86
C PRO A 83 -35.64 10.75 27.79
N HIS A 84 -35.65 11.85 27.03
CA HIS A 84 -34.65 12.91 27.05
C HIS A 84 -34.70 13.63 28.40
N ASP A 85 -33.63 13.53 29.18
CA ASP A 85 -33.31 14.48 30.24
C ASP A 85 -32.51 15.64 29.65
N ASP A 86 -33.18 16.78 29.55
CA ASP A 86 -32.59 18.09 29.32
C ASP A 86 -31.78 18.50 30.56
N HIS A 87 -30.46 18.52 30.45
CA HIS A 87 -29.61 19.23 31.39
C HIS A 87 -28.84 20.33 30.68
N ASP A 88 -29.42 21.53 30.81
CA ASP A 88 -28.73 22.82 30.71
C ASP A 88 -27.46 22.81 31.57
N MET A 89 -26.32 23.05 30.94
CA MET A 89 -25.15 23.60 31.60
C MET A 89 -24.60 24.74 30.76
N ASP A 90 -25.05 25.94 31.14
CA ASP A 90 -24.37 27.20 30.90
C ASP A 90 -23.02 27.26 31.64
N ASP A 91 -22.13 28.07 31.06
CA ASP A 91 -21.00 28.76 31.68
C ASP A 91 -19.81 27.94 32.23
N ALA A 92 -18.72 27.95 31.45
CA ALA A 92 -17.45 28.48 31.94
C ALA A 92 -16.48 28.80 30.79
N ARG A 93 -16.37 30.09 30.47
CA ARG A 93 -15.19 30.69 29.84
C ARG A 93 -13.96 30.41 30.73
N SER A 94 -12.93 29.79 30.17
CA SER A 94 -11.58 29.87 30.72
C SER A 94 -10.55 30.01 29.60
N THR A 95 -10.08 31.24 29.45
CA THR A 95 -8.84 31.66 28.82
C THR A 95 -7.65 30.96 29.47
N MET A 96 -6.84 30.24 28.69
CA MET A 96 -5.41 30.17 28.94
C MET A 96 -4.60 30.29 27.65
N GLU A 97 -3.86 31.39 27.62
CA GLU A 97 -2.79 31.74 26.71
C GLU A 97 -1.57 30.81 26.89
N GLY A 98 -0.73 30.78 25.85
CA GLY A 98 0.72 30.84 26.04
C GLY A 98 1.45 29.53 26.33
N GLY A 99 1.97 28.88 25.28
CA GLY A 99 2.85 27.74 25.45
C GLY A 99 3.61 27.29 24.21
N ARG A 100 4.11 28.21 23.38
CA ARG A 100 5.06 27.89 22.30
C ARG A 100 6.41 27.51 22.92
N ARG A 101 6.68 26.21 23.10
CA ARG A 101 8.04 25.71 23.34
C ARG A 101 8.61 25.16 22.04
N ALA A 102 9.51 25.97 21.49
CA ALA A 102 10.42 25.60 20.41
C ALA A 102 11.30 24.43 20.85
N PHE A 103 11.23 23.31 20.14
CA PHE A 103 12.22 22.24 20.25
C PHE A 103 13.41 22.62 19.37
N LEU A 104 14.50 23.00 20.03
CA LEU A 104 15.79 23.26 19.42
C LEU A 104 16.38 21.95 18.88
N LEU A 105 16.51 21.88 17.56
CA LEU A 105 17.34 20.91 16.86
C LEU A 105 18.80 21.11 17.29
N ARG A 106 19.40 20.07 17.86
CA ARG A 106 20.85 19.96 18.04
C ARG A 106 21.45 19.24 16.83
N PRO A 107 22.26 19.91 15.99
CA PRO A 107 23.12 19.21 15.05
C PRO A 107 24.41 18.78 15.76
N THR A 108 24.66 17.48 15.86
CA THR A 108 26.00 16.96 16.17
C THR A 108 26.87 17.04 14.93
N LEU A 109 27.78 18.01 14.92
CA LEU A 109 28.93 18.08 14.03
C LEU A 109 29.89 16.93 14.37
N ILE A 110 30.13 16.03 13.42
CA ILE A 110 31.30 15.15 13.48
C ILE A 110 32.40 15.84 12.67
N ALA A 111 33.45 16.23 13.40
CA ALA A 111 34.64 16.85 12.87
C ALA A 111 35.43 15.87 11.99
N ALA A 112 35.79 16.35 10.80
CA ALA A 112 36.83 15.77 9.98
C ALA A 112 38.20 16.04 10.62
N ALA A 113 38.98 14.97 10.84
CA ALA A 113 40.39 15.07 11.15
C ALA A 113 41.20 14.65 9.92
N ALA A 114 41.87 15.63 9.34
CA ALA A 114 42.90 15.46 8.35
C ALA A 114 44.15 14.84 8.99
N ALA A 115 44.80 13.91 8.29
CA ALA A 115 46.18 13.53 8.57
C ALA A 115 46.94 13.25 7.27
N ALA A 116 47.84 14.19 6.99
CA ALA A 116 49.19 14.04 6.45
C ALA A 116 49.43 13.23 5.16
N SER A 117 49.81 14.01 4.15
CA SER A 117 50.63 13.67 2.99
C SER A 117 51.95 12.99 3.40
N ALA A 118 52.28 11.88 2.73
CA ALA A 118 53.65 11.40 2.60
C ALA A 118 53.90 11.05 1.12
N SER A 119 54.75 11.86 0.49
CA SER A 119 55.25 11.67 -0.86
C SER A 119 56.27 10.53 -0.88
N SER A 120 56.00 9.47 -1.64
CA SER A 120 57.03 8.50 -2.04
C SER A 120 57.05 8.39 -3.57
N THR A 121 58.09 9.00 -4.14
CA THR A 121 58.53 8.79 -5.52
C THR A 121 59.14 7.40 -5.63
N ALA A 122 58.49 6.47 -6.33
CA ALA A 122 59.15 5.26 -6.80
C ALA A 122 58.47 4.65 -8.04
N ARG A 123 59.19 4.80 -9.16
CA ARG A 123 59.43 3.82 -10.23
C ARG A 123 58.27 3.41 -11.17
N PRO A 124 58.39 3.66 -12.50
CA PRO A 124 57.48 3.08 -13.49
C PRO A 124 57.83 1.58 -13.66
N ALA A 125 56.91 0.71 -13.21
CA ALA A 125 56.97 -0.71 -13.52
C ALA A 125 56.13 -0.99 -14.77
N HIS A 126 56.71 -1.75 -15.67
CA HIS A 126 56.19 -2.12 -16.98
C HIS A 126 54.78 -2.73 -16.89
N ALA A 127 53.86 -2.15 -17.67
CA ALA A 127 52.54 -2.68 -17.93
C ALA A 127 52.66 -4.02 -18.68
N SER A 128 52.56 -5.12 -17.94
CA SER A 128 52.22 -6.42 -18.50
C SER A 128 50.70 -6.50 -18.53
N SER A 129 50.12 -6.37 -19.72
CA SER A 129 48.70 -6.58 -19.97
C SER A 129 48.35 -8.06 -19.79
N SER A 130 48.24 -8.52 -18.55
CA SER A 130 47.48 -9.73 -18.27
C SER A 130 46.00 -9.35 -18.30
N THR A 131 45.32 -9.78 -19.36
CA THR A 131 43.87 -9.85 -19.45
C THR A 131 43.35 -10.70 -18.30
N TYR A 132 43.20 -10.09 -17.12
CA TYR A 132 42.44 -10.66 -16.01
C TYR A 132 40.98 -10.65 -16.45
N GLU A 133 40.57 -11.75 -17.06
CA GLU A 133 39.17 -12.16 -17.14
C GLU A 133 38.66 -12.14 -15.70
N LYS A 134 37.96 -11.07 -15.37
CA LYS A 134 37.44 -10.77 -14.05
C LYS A 134 36.45 -11.88 -13.70
N GLN A 135 36.94 -12.94 -13.06
CA GLN A 135 36.11 -14.05 -12.58
C GLN A 135 34.87 -13.42 -11.94
N PRO A 136 33.66 -13.83 -12.36
CA PRO A 136 32.44 -13.28 -11.81
C PRO A 136 32.54 -13.41 -10.30
N SER A 137 32.54 -12.27 -9.62
CA SER A 137 32.69 -12.21 -8.16
C SER A 137 31.76 -13.24 -7.56
N GLN A 138 32.32 -14.31 -6.96
CA GLN A 138 31.56 -15.41 -6.36
C GLN A 138 30.85 -14.89 -5.11
N LYS A 139 29.80 -14.09 -5.30
CA LYS A 139 28.92 -13.70 -4.21
C LYS A 139 28.22 -14.99 -3.76
N PRO A 140 28.19 -15.29 -2.45
CA PRO A 140 27.50 -16.47 -1.95
C PRO A 140 26.03 -16.44 -2.40
N PRO A 141 25.41 -17.60 -2.68
CA PRO A 141 24.02 -17.64 -3.09
C PRO A 141 23.10 -17.05 -2.00
N PRO A 142 21.92 -16.53 -2.38
CA PRO A 142 20.91 -16.12 -1.41
C PRO A 142 20.41 -17.31 -0.59
N VAL A 143 19.82 -17.05 0.58
CA VAL A 143 19.27 -18.10 1.46
C VAL A 143 18.21 -18.93 0.73
N VAL A 144 17.36 -18.24 -0.01
CA VAL A 144 16.33 -18.81 -0.89
C VAL A 144 16.56 -18.24 -2.29
N PRO A 145 16.57 -19.06 -3.35
CA PRO A 145 16.64 -18.55 -4.72
C PRO A 145 15.55 -17.50 -4.99
N LEU A 146 15.88 -16.46 -5.76
CA LEU A 146 14.95 -15.36 -6.04
C LEU A 146 13.66 -15.86 -6.71
N LEU A 147 13.77 -16.83 -7.64
CA LEU A 147 12.63 -17.41 -8.32
C LEU A 147 11.71 -18.18 -7.35
N THR A 148 12.29 -18.95 -6.43
CA THR A 148 11.54 -19.65 -5.37
C THR A 148 10.84 -18.66 -4.44
N THR A 149 11.54 -17.59 -4.04
CA THR A 149 10.94 -16.52 -3.21
C THR A 149 9.79 -15.84 -3.93
N ALA A 150 9.94 -15.52 -5.22
CA ALA A 150 8.90 -14.91 -6.03
C ALA A 150 7.66 -15.82 -6.13
N ARG A 151 7.84 -17.11 -6.45
CA ARG A 151 6.73 -18.09 -6.52
C ARG A 151 5.95 -18.16 -5.21
N ARG A 152 6.64 -18.21 -4.06
CA ARG A 152 6.01 -18.27 -2.74
C ARG A 152 5.23 -17.01 -2.37
N LEU A 153 5.66 -15.84 -2.84
CA LEU A 153 4.96 -14.58 -2.60
C LEU A 153 3.84 -14.35 -3.62
N HIS A 154 3.95 -14.89 -4.83
CA HIS A 154 3.01 -14.66 -5.92
C HIS A 154 1.58 -15.09 -5.58
N VAL A 155 1.43 -16.15 -4.78
CA VAL A 155 0.12 -16.66 -4.33
C VAL A 155 -0.60 -15.72 -3.36
N VAL A 156 0.08 -14.71 -2.83
CA VAL A 156 -0.50 -13.76 -1.89
C VAL A 156 -1.03 -12.55 -2.65
N PRO A 157 -2.36 -12.36 -2.73
CA PRO A 157 -2.93 -11.17 -3.36
C PRO A 157 -2.74 -9.95 -2.46
N THR A 158 -2.42 -8.83 -3.09
CA THR A 158 -2.55 -7.49 -2.50
C THR A 158 -3.47 -6.65 -3.37
N PHE A 159 -3.94 -5.53 -2.84
CA PHE A 159 -4.91 -4.68 -3.50
C PHE A 159 -4.36 -3.27 -3.67
N ALA A 160 -4.60 -2.67 -4.83
CA ALA A 160 -4.25 -1.27 -5.09
C ALA A 160 -5.49 -0.51 -5.58
N ILE A 161 -5.52 0.79 -5.34
CA ILE A 161 -6.56 1.67 -5.86
C ILE A 161 -6.03 2.34 -7.12
N VAL A 162 -6.77 2.18 -8.22
CA VAL A 162 -6.42 2.66 -9.55
C VAL A 162 -7.60 3.35 -10.20
N ASP A 163 -7.38 4.19 -11.20
CA ASP A 163 -8.45 4.79 -11.99
C ASP A 163 -9.07 3.79 -12.98
N GLY A 164 -9.98 4.28 -13.83
CA GLY A 164 -10.61 3.51 -14.91
C GLY A 164 -9.61 2.88 -15.90
N ASN A 165 -8.38 3.41 -15.99
CA ASN A 165 -7.34 2.95 -16.92
C ASN A 165 -6.23 2.13 -16.22
N GLY A 166 -6.37 1.84 -14.92
CA GLY A 166 -5.36 1.11 -14.16
C GLY A 166 -4.21 1.97 -13.62
N VAL A 167 -4.32 3.30 -13.70
CA VAL A 167 -3.29 4.23 -13.20
C VAL A 167 -3.43 4.37 -11.69
N PRO A 168 -2.37 4.09 -10.90
CA PRO A 168 -2.46 4.10 -9.45
C PRO A 168 -2.57 5.51 -8.87
N PHE A 169 -3.34 5.63 -7.79
CA PHE A 169 -3.37 6.83 -6.96
C PHE A 169 -2.19 6.84 -5.99
N HIS A 170 -1.40 7.91 -6.03
CA HIS A 170 -0.26 8.12 -5.14
C HIS A 170 -0.50 9.35 -4.26
N THR A 171 -0.09 9.31 -3.00
CA THR A 171 -0.11 10.50 -2.13
C THR A 171 1.20 11.26 -2.27
N TYR A 172 1.11 12.57 -2.53
CA TYR A 172 2.27 13.44 -2.54
C TYR A 172 2.77 13.69 -1.12
N ASP A 173 4.05 13.44 -0.91
CA ASP A 173 4.72 13.83 0.31
C ASP A 173 5.60 15.05 0.05
N LYS A 174 5.35 16.11 0.82
CA LYS A 174 6.09 17.37 0.71
C LYS A 174 7.53 17.22 1.19
N ASP A 175 7.79 16.33 2.14
CA ASP A 175 9.10 16.20 2.78
C ASP A 175 10.08 15.43 1.87
N SER A 176 9.62 14.36 1.23
CA SER A 176 10.43 13.62 0.25
C SER A 176 10.35 14.20 -1.17
N GLY A 177 9.36 15.03 -1.47
CA GLY A 177 9.09 15.52 -2.83
C GLY A 177 8.66 14.40 -3.81
N GLY A 178 8.23 13.26 -3.27
CA GLY A 178 7.85 12.06 -4.02
C GLY A 178 6.39 11.66 -3.87
N GLY A 179 5.97 10.69 -4.68
CA GLY A 179 4.66 10.06 -4.60
C GLY A 179 4.73 8.70 -3.89
N TYR A 180 3.83 8.44 -2.95
CA TYR A 180 3.70 7.16 -2.26
C TYR A 180 2.51 6.37 -2.78
N GLY A 181 2.78 5.20 -3.36
CA GLY A 181 1.77 4.20 -3.70
C GLY A 181 1.54 3.22 -2.56
N TYR A 182 0.30 2.76 -2.40
CA TYR A 182 -0.10 1.87 -1.32
C TYR A 182 -0.68 0.56 -1.86
N PHE A 183 -0.22 -0.55 -1.29
CA PHE A 183 -0.77 -1.88 -1.52
C PHE A 183 -1.36 -2.41 -0.22
N PHE A 184 -2.59 -2.88 -0.23
CA PHE A 184 -3.28 -3.38 0.94
C PHE A 184 -3.24 -4.90 0.97
N THR A 185 -2.94 -5.49 2.13
CA THR A 185 -3.00 -6.95 2.35
C THR A 185 -4.45 -7.47 2.47
N SER A 186 -5.41 -6.57 2.68
CA SER A 186 -6.83 -6.86 2.83
C SER A 186 -7.68 -6.04 1.87
N TYR A 187 -8.61 -6.70 1.18
CA TYR A 187 -9.57 -6.04 0.29
C TYR A 187 -10.42 -5.03 1.06
N ARG A 188 -10.87 -5.40 2.27
CA ARG A 188 -11.69 -4.53 3.13
C ARG A 188 -10.99 -3.21 3.45
N SER A 189 -9.68 -3.24 3.70
CA SER A 189 -8.90 -2.02 3.93
C SER A 189 -8.84 -1.13 2.69
N ALA A 190 -8.64 -1.73 1.50
CA ALA A 190 -8.64 -0.98 0.24
C ALA A 190 -10.02 -0.37 -0.06
N ALA A 191 -11.10 -1.15 0.15
CA ALA A 191 -12.48 -0.70 -0.03
C ALA A 191 -12.82 0.48 0.88
N TYR A 192 -12.48 0.40 2.16
CA TYR A 192 -12.69 1.49 3.10
C TYR A 192 -12.02 2.80 2.63
N VAL A 193 -10.78 2.72 2.16
CA VAL A 193 -10.04 3.90 1.65
C VAL A 193 -10.66 4.44 0.36
N LEU A 194 -11.10 3.55 -0.55
CA LEU A 194 -11.77 3.96 -1.79
C LEU A 194 -13.10 4.66 -1.51
N ASP A 195 -13.91 4.12 -0.59
CA ASP A 195 -15.21 4.68 -0.24
C ASP A 195 -15.07 6.06 0.43
N ASP A 196 -14.11 6.21 1.35
CA ASP A 196 -13.78 7.49 1.98
C ASP A 196 -13.31 8.53 0.95
N ALA A 197 -12.42 8.13 0.04
CA ALA A 197 -11.93 9.02 -1.03
C ALA A 197 -13.03 9.46 -1.99
N ARG A 198 -13.97 8.57 -2.33
CA ARG A 198 -15.15 8.89 -3.16
C ARG A 198 -16.07 9.87 -2.44
N ALA A 199 -16.39 9.62 -1.17
CA ALA A 199 -17.22 10.52 -0.38
C ALA A 199 -16.59 11.93 -0.26
N ALA A 200 -15.28 12.00 -0.03
CA ALA A 200 -14.53 13.25 -0.01
C ALA A 200 -14.57 13.97 -1.38
N PHE A 201 -14.46 13.23 -2.47
CA PHE A 201 -14.55 13.77 -3.84
C PHE A 201 -15.95 14.31 -4.15
N ASP A 202 -17.01 13.57 -3.81
CA ASP A 202 -18.39 13.99 -4.02
C ASP A 202 -18.70 15.27 -3.25
N LYS A 203 -18.26 15.35 -1.99
CA LYS A 203 -18.37 16.56 -1.17
C LYS A 203 -17.63 17.74 -1.81
N ALA A 204 -16.39 17.55 -2.25
CA ALA A 204 -15.61 18.60 -2.90
C ALA A 204 -16.27 19.10 -4.20
N ARG A 205 -16.90 18.19 -4.96
CA ARG A 205 -17.66 18.51 -6.18
C ARG A 205 -18.91 19.33 -5.86
N GLU A 206 -19.66 18.96 -4.84
CA GLU A 206 -20.82 19.73 -4.38
C GLU A 206 -20.44 21.13 -3.91
N ASP A 207 -19.40 21.25 -3.09
CA ASP A 207 -18.91 22.53 -2.57
C ASP A 207 -18.44 23.45 -3.72
N ALA A 208 -17.76 22.90 -4.73
CA ALA A 208 -17.36 23.62 -5.92
C ALA A 208 -18.56 24.11 -6.76
N SER A 209 -19.63 23.31 -6.85
CA SER A 209 -20.85 23.71 -7.57
C SER A 209 -21.63 24.82 -6.87
N LYS A 210 -21.62 24.85 -5.53
CA LYS A 210 -22.29 25.87 -4.71
C LYS A 210 -21.50 27.18 -4.66
N GLY A 211 -20.18 27.13 -4.77
CA GLY A 211 -19.27 28.29 -4.75
C GLY A 211 -19.13 29.05 -6.08
N GLY A 212 -19.87 28.67 -7.14
CA GLY A 212 -19.80 29.29 -8.47
C GLY A 212 -20.56 30.61 -8.63
N GLY A 213 -21.19 31.11 -7.57
CA GLY A 213 -21.86 32.42 -7.57
C GLY A 213 -20.97 33.49 -6.96
N GLU A 214 -20.69 34.53 -7.76
CA GLU A 214 -20.10 35.81 -7.33
C GLU A 214 -18.57 35.85 -7.11
N GLY A 215 -17.83 36.00 -8.21
CA GLY A 215 -16.67 36.91 -8.22
C GLY A 215 -15.32 36.30 -8.62
N GLY A 216 -14.95 36.52 -9.87
CA GLY A 216 -13.54 36.59 -10.28
C GLY A 216 -13.19 35.75 -11.50
N GLY A 217 -13.37 36.35 -12.68
CA GLY A 217 -12.88 35.82 -13.94
C GLY A 217 -11.38 35.53 -13.90
N ASN A 218 -11.05 34.25 -13.98
CA ASN A 218 -9.82 33.75 -14.60
C ASN A 218 -10.11 32.31 -15.03
N ASP A 219 -10.11 32.09 -16.34
CA ASP A 219 -10.56 30.90 -17.09
C ASP A 219 -9.79 29.59 -16.82
N ASP A 220 -9.02 29.49 -15.75
CA ASP A 220 -8.41 28.21 -15.36
C ASP A 220 -9.42 27.44 -14.49
N VAL A 221 -10.52 27.01 -15.12
CA VAL A 221 -11.43 26.03 -14.53
C VAL A 221 -10.59 24.79 -14.28
N VAL A 222 -10.17 24.61 -13.03
CA VAL A 222 -9.49 23.40 -12.57
C VAL A 222 -10.53 22.29 -12.65
N VAL A 223 -10.65 21.68 -13.83
CA VAL A 223 -11.41 20.46 -14.03
C VAL A 223 -10.70 19.43 -13.16
N VAL A 224 -11.25 19.20 -11.97
CA VAL A 224 -10.81 18.11 -11.11
C VAL A 224 -11.06 16.85 -11.94
N PRO A 225 -10.00 16.14 -12.38
CA PRO A 225 -10.21 14.99 -13.24
C PRO A 225 -11.11 13.99 -12.52
N ASP A 226 -12.13 13.48 -13.21
CA ASP A 226 -13.06 12.46 -12.70
C ASP A 226 -12.37 11.07 -12.55
N ALA A 227 -11.14 11.09 -12.04
CA ALA A 227 -10.37 9.91 -11.76
C ALA A 227 -11.00 9.11 -10.62
N TRP A 228 -11.53 9.81 -9.59
CA TRP A 228 -12.17 9.18 -8.44
C TRP A 228 -13.53 8.56 -8.74
N GLY A 229 -14.33 9.16 -9.64
CA GLY A 229 -15.61 8.58 -10.07
C GLY A 229 -15.45 7.23 -10.78
N ARG A 230 -14.31 7.01 -11.44
CA ARG A 230 -13.95 5.74 -12.10
C ARG A 230 -12.91 4.93 -11.32
N ALA A 231 -12.56 5.33 -10.11
CA ALA A 231 -11.59 4.62 -9.30
C ALA A 231 -12.13 3.23 -8.95
N ARG A 232 -11.26 2.22 -8.96
CA ARG A 232 -11.56 0.84 -8.62
C ARG A 232 -10.40 0.21 -7.86
N ILE A 233 -10.66 -0.94 -7.27
CA ILE A 233 -9.62 -1.79 -6.68
C ILE A 233 -9.14 -2.75 -7.77
N THR A 234 -7.83 -2.98 -7.84
CA THR A 234 -7.22 -4.04 -8.63
C THR A 234 -6.37 -4.94 -7.74
N THR A 235 -6.16 -6.19 -8.18
CA THR A 235 -5.30 -7.17 -7.52
C THR A 235 -3.88 -7.10 -8.09
N VAL A 236 -2.88 -7.07 -7.21
CA VAL A 236 -1.46 -7.15 -7.56
C VAL A 236 -0.81 -8.25 -6.72
N PRO A 237 -0.07 -9.20 -7.32
CA PRO A 237 0.57 -10.26 -6.56
C PRO A 237 1.71 -9.70 -5.70
N LEU A 238 1.88 -10.26 -4.50
CA LEU A 238 2.79 -9.70 -3.51
C LEU A 238 4.25 -9.73 -3.97
N ASP A 239 4.67 -10.69 -4.79
CA ASP A 239 6.04 -10.75 -5.32
C ASP A 239 6.41 -9.49 -6.12
N SER A 240 5.47 -9.02 -6.95
CA SER A 240 5.60 -7.79 -7.73
C SER A 240 5.65 -6.57 -6.81
N VAL A 241 4.79 -6.54 -5.79
CA VAL A 241 4.78 -5.48 -4.78
C VAL A 241 6.08 -5.42 -3.99
N MET A 242 6.64 -6.56 -3.59
CA MET A 242 7.89 -6.60 -2.84
C MET A 242 9.07 -6.07 -3.68
N GLN A 243 9.10 -6.36 -4.99
CA GLN A 243 10.09 -5.78 -5.89
C GLN A 243 9.99 -4.26 -6.00
N LEU A 244 8.76 -3.73 -6.02
CA LEU A 244 8.50 -2.29 -6.02
C LEU A 244 8.88 -1.65 -4.67
N SER A 245 8.62 -2.31 -3.54
CA SER A 245 8.88 -1.78 -2.20
C SER A 245 10.38 -1.57 -1.88
N VAL A 246 11.26 -2.33 -2.53
CA VAL A 246 12.72 -2.28 -2.27
C VAL A 246 13.48 -1.38 -3.22
N ARG A 247 12.81 -0.72 -4.18
CA ARG A 247 13.45 0.13 -5.18
C ARG A 247 12.77 1.48 -5.27
N LYS A 248 13.58 2.52 -5.35
CA LYS A 248 13.12 3.83 -5.79
C LYS A 248 12.75 3.75 -7.27
N THR A 249 11.54 4.17 -7.61
CA THR A 249 11.05 4.20 -9.00
C THR A 249 10.76 5.64 -9.42
N SER A 250 10.40 5.86 -10.68
CA SER A 250 9.98 7.17 -11.18
C SER A 250 8.70 7.02 -11.99
N SER A 251 7.72 7.87 -11.72
CA SER A 251 6.42 7.86 -12.40
C SER A 251 6.04 9.26 -12.88
N VAL A 252 5.31 9.33 -13.99
CA VAL A 252 4.77 10.57 -14.57
C VAL A 252 3.39 10.84 -13.97
N ALA A 253 3.20 12.00 -13.34
CA ALA A 253 1.91 12.39 -12.80
C ALA A 253 0.97 12.89 -13.91
N GLN A 254 -0.15 12.21 -14.11
CA GLN A 254 -1.13 12.57 -15.14
C GLN A 254 -1.78 13.94 -14.87
N ASN A 255 -2.11 14.22 -13.62
CA ASN A 255 -2.62 15.52 -13.18
C ASN A 255 -1.50 16.53 -12.84
N GLY A 256 -0.23 16.16 -13.04
CA GLY A 256 0.94 16.98 -12.74
C GLY A 256 1.56 17.67 -13.95
N LYS A 257 0.81 17.84 -15.05
CA LYS A 257 1.31 18.39 -16.33
C LYS A 257 2.52 17.62 -16.88
N GLY A 258 2.53 16.29 -16.71
CA GLY A 258 3.62 15.42 -17.19
C GLY A 258 4.91 15.46 -16.36
N ARG A 259 4.90 16.07 -15.17
CA ARG A 259 6.06 16.06 -14.27
C ARG A 259 6.35 14.64 -13.78
N ARG A 260 7.64 14.29 -13.74
CA ARG A 260 8.16 13.06 -13.14
C ARG A 260 8.40 13.27 -11.66
N PHE A 261 8.00 12.30 -10.86
CA PHE A 261 8.34 12.26 -9.44
C PHE A 261 8.99 10.93 -9.11
N ASP A 262 9.78 10.96 -8.06
CA ASP A 262 10.24 9.74 -7.41
C ASP A 262 9.05 9.06 -6.75
N THR A 263 8.95 7.74 -6.92
CA THR A 263 7.85 6.94 -6.39
C THR A 263 8.33 5.85 -5.44
N TYR A 264 7.63 5.76 -4.31
CA TYR A 264 7.88 4.85 -3.21
C TYR A 264 6.63 4.02 -2.97
N TYR A 265 6.80 2.77 -2.54
CA TYR A 265 5.68 1.86 -2.34
C TYR A 265 5.67 1.30 -0.93
N GLN A 266 4.49 1.28 -0.32
CA GLN A 266 4.27 0.73 1.01
C GLN A 266 3.20 -0.34 0.98
N VAL A 267 3.43 -1.40 1.75
CA VAL A 267 2.43 -2.44 2.00
C VAL A 267 1.73 -2.14 3.32
N ILE A 268 0.41 -2.07 3.29
CA ILE A 268 -0.45 -1.69 4.41
C ILE A 268 -1.12 -2.95 4.96
N PRO A 269 -0.88 -3.31 6.24
CA PRO A 269 -1.56 -4.43 6.88
C PRO A 269 -3.04 -4.13 7.11
N SER A 270 -3.83 -5.15 7.46
CA SER A 270 -5.14 -4.91 8.04
C SER A 270 -4.98 -4.25 9.43
N GLN A 271 -5.91 -3.36 9.81
CA GLN A 271 -5.87 -2.72 11.12
C GLN A 271 -6.03 -3.75 12.26
N GLU A 272 -6.83 -4.80 12.03
CA GLU A 272 -7.06 -5.88 12.97
C GLU A 272 -5.76 -6.63 13.27
N ASP A 273 -5.00 -6.97 12.23
CA ASP A 273 -3.72 -7.67 12.34
C ASP A 273 -2.62 -6.77 12.91
N GLN A 274 -2.58 -5.49 12.54
CA GLN A 274 -1.65 -4.54 13.15
C GLN A 274 -1.90 -4.42 14.66
N ASN A 275 -3.16 -4.33 15.08
CA ASN A 275 -3.52 -4.29 16.50
C ASN A 275 -3.18 -5.61 17.21
N ALA A 276 -3.35 -6.75 16.55
CA ALA A 276 -2.96 -8.05 17.10
C ALA A 276 -1.45 -8.14 17.32
N ALA A 277 -0.65 -7.70 16.35
CA ALA A 277 0.81 -7.67 16.47
C ALA A 277 1.27 -6.80 17.65
N LEU A 278 0.68 -5.61 17.82
CA LEU A 278 0.98 -4.71 18.95
C LEU A 278 0.64 -5.31 20.32
N ARG A 279 -0.33 -6.24 20.39
CA ARG A 279 -0.67 -6.95 21.64
C ARG A 279 0.28 -8.11 21.93
N ILE A 280 0.86 -8.71 20.89
CA ILE A 280 1.77 -9.86 21.01
C ILE A 280 3.20 -9.38 21.28
N GLU A 281 3.66 -8.41 20.51
CA GLU A 281 4.97 -7.76 20.63
C GLU A 281 4.73 -6.29 20.94
N ASP A 282 4.85 -5.89 22.22
CA ASP A 282 4.73 -4.49 22.67
C ASP A 282 5.99 -3.67 22.33
N GLY A 283 6.42 -3.78 21.07
CA GLY A 283 7.55 -3.07 20.49
C GLY A 283 7.09 -1.83 19.72
N PRO A 284 7.95 -0.81 19.58
CA PRO A 284 7.68 0.33 18.70
C PRO A 284 7.59 -0.08 17.23
N ARG A 285 8.14 -1.26 16.86
CA ARG A 285 8.22 -1.78 15.49
C ARG A 285 6.90 -1.68 14.74
N TYR A 286 5.79 -2.19 15.29
CA TYR A 286 4.49 -2.20 14.58
C TYR A 286 3.67 -0.92 14.76
N ARG A 287 4.20 0.08 15.47
CA ARG A 287 3.60 1.42 15.54
C ARG A 287 3.95 2.26 14.31
N GLU A 288 5.03 1.90 13.61
CA GLU A 288 5.43 2.55 12.37
C GLU A 288 4.50 2.16 11.21
N ARG A 289 4.22 3.13 10.31
CA ARG A 289 3.43 2.89 9.10
C ARG A 289 4.17 1.95 8.14
N GLY A 290 3.41 1.06 7.48
CA GLY A 290 3.93 0.19 6.42
C GLY A 290 4.65 -1.06 6.90
N ARG A 291 4.57 -1.39 8.20
CA ARG A 291 5.09 -2.63 8.78
C ARG A 291 4.01 -3.69 8.74
N VAL A 292 4.25 -4.77 8.01
CA VAL A 292 3.26 -5.84 7.85
C VAL A 292 3.63 -7.01 8.77
N PRO A 293 2.82 -7.31 9.79
CA PRO A 293 3.06 -8.45 10.66
C PRO A 293 2.73 -9.76 9.95
N LEU A 294 3.53 -10.77 10.23
CA LEU A 294 3.34 -12.16 9.84
C LEU A 294 3.32 -13.00 11.11
N PHE A 295 2.27 -13.78 11.32
CA PHE A 295 2.06 -14.56 12.53
C PHE A 295 2.47 -16.01 12.32
N TYR A 296 3.11 -16.60 13.31
CA TYR A 296 3.45 -18.02 13.31
C TYR A 296 3.54 -18.58 14.73
N VAL A 297 3.51 -19.90 14.85
CA VAL A 297 3.75 -20.64 16.10
C VAL A 297 4.72 -21.77 15.80
N ASP A 298 5.56 -22.11 16.77
CA ASP A 298 6.50 -23.22 16.59
C ASP A 298 5.74 -24.55 16.54
N GLY A 299 6.20 -25.46 15.68
CA GLY A 299 5.64 -26.81 15.55
C GLY A 299 4.43 -26.94 14.64
N LEU A 300 3.83 -25.83 14.20
CA LEU A 300 2.81 -25.86 13.15
C LEU A 300 3.47 -26.09 11.80
N THR A 301 2.96 -27.04 11.03
CA THR A 301 3.47 -27.32 9.68
C THR A 301 2.31 -27.43 8.70
N LEU A 302 2.54 -27.08 7.44
CA LEU A 302 1.59 -27.38 6.37
C LEU A 302 2.09 -28.58 5.57
N ALA A 303 1.17 -29.52 5.32
CA ALA A 303 1.41 -30.54 4.31
C ALA A 303 1.46 -29.86 2.96
N THR A 304 2.61 -29.90 2.30
CA THR A 304 2.69 -29.57 0.89
C THR A 304 2.12 -30.74 0.10
N THR A 305 1.17 -30.46 -0.79
CA THR A 305 0.94 -31.36 -1.91
C THR A 305 2.25 -31.41 -2.69
N PRO A 306 2.80 -32.60 -2.99
CA PRO A 306 3.97 -32.70 -3.85
C PRO A 306 3.66 -31.90 -5.12
N ASP A 307 4.57 -30.99 -5.50
CA ASP A 307 4.43 -30.26 -6.76
C ASP A 307 4.33 -31.33 -7.86
N ASP A 308 3.27 -31.29 -8.67
CA ASP A 308 3.01 -32.25 -9.77
C ASP A 308 4.16 -32.30 -10.82
N ASN A 309 5.22 -31.50 -10.65
CA ASN A 309 6.37 -31.40 -11.54
C ASN A 309 7.68 -31.97 -10.98
N ASP A 310 7.73 -32.44 -9.73
CA ASP A 310 8.89 -33.18 -9.24
C ASP A 310 8.64 -34.68 -9.42
N ASP A 311 9.14 -35.21 -10.55
CA ASP A 311 9.21 -36.66 -10.87
C ASP A 311 10.13 -37.44 -9.89
N ASP A 312 10.43 -36.90 -8.71
CA ASP A 312 11.22 -37.57 -7.68
C ASP A 312 10.30 -38.30 -6.69
N PRO A 313 10.08 -39.62 -6.85
CA PRO A 313 9.29 -40.43 -5.93
C PRO A 313 9.91 -40.56 -4.53
N THR A 314 11.12 -40.01 -4.31
CA THR A 314 11.76 -39.95 -2.99
C THR A 314 11.58 -38.61 -2.28
N ALA A 315 10.88 -37.65 -2.89
CA ALA A 315 10.52 -36.38 -2.25
C ALA A 315 9.55 -36.63 -1.07
N THR A 316 10.11 -36.91 0.11
CA THR A 316 9.37 -36.88 1.37
C THR A 316 8.60 -35.56 1.46
N THR A 317 7.29 -35.63 1.72
CA THR A 317 6.42 -34.46 1.93
C THR A 317 7.14 -33.40 2.75
N ALA A 318 7.59 -32.34 2.08
CA ALA A 318 8.41 -31.32 2.71
C ALA A 318 7.54 -30.57 3.71
N ARG A 319 7.87 -30.69 5.00
CA ARG A 319 7.22 -29.91 6.06
C ARG A 319 7.61 -28.46 5.86
N MET A 320 6.63 -27.62 5.60
CA MET A 320 6.82 -26.17 5.46
C MET A 320 6.35 -25.46 6.73
N ASP A 321 7.06 -24.39 7.10
CA ASP A 321 6.78 -23.53 8.23
C ASP A 321 5.86 -22.38 7.77
N PRO A 322 4.56 -22.40 8.11
CA PRO A 322 3.63 -21.38 7.63
C PRO A 322 3.78 -20.07 8.41
N VAL A 323 3.70 -18.96 7.67
CA VAL A 323 3.51 -17.62 8.23
C VAL A 323 2.23 -17.00 7.68
N PHE A 324 1.36 -16.54 8.57
CA PHE A 324 0.02 -16.08 8.23
C PHE A 324 -0.06 -14.57 8.21
N PHE A 325 -0.77 -14.01 7.23
CA PHE A 325 -1.12 -12.58 7.22
C PHE A 325 -2.21 -12.23 8.23
N ARG A 326 -3.04 -13.21 8.63
CA ARG A 326 -4.13 -13.05 9.59
C ARG A 326 -3.88 -13.87 10.84
N VAL A 327 -3.98 -13.25 12.00
CA VAL A 327 -3.80 -13.97 13.27
C VAL A 327 -4.92 -15.00 13.51
N GLN A 328 -6.13 -14.75 13.01
CA GLN A 328 -7.26 -15.67 13.18
C GLN A 328 -7.07 -16.94 12.35
N ASP A 329 -6.60 -16.81 11.09
CA ASP A 329 -6.34 -17.96 10.22
C ASP A 329 -5.30 -18.92 10.83
N LEU A 330 -4.28 -18.37 11.52
CA LEU A 330 -3.32 -19.17 12.28
C LEU A 330 -3.98 -19.96 13.41
N LYS A 331 -4.84 -19.31 14.19
CA LYS A 331 -5.51 -19.95 15.35
C LYS A 331 -6.43 -21.07 14.89
N ASP A 332 -7.16 -20.83 13.81
CA ASP A 332 -8.07 -21.80 13.22
C ASP A 332 -7.30 -23.01 12.69
N GLU A 333 -6.17 -22.78 12.01
CA GLU A 333 -5.32 -23.87 11.51
C GLU A 333 -4.66 -24.67 12.64
N TRP A 334 -4.21 -24.01 13.71
CA TRP A 334 -3.69 -24.71 14.90
C TRP A 334 -4.76 -25.58 15.54
N THR A 335 -5.95 -25.03 15.78
CA THR A 335 -7.07 -25.75 16.42
C THR A 335 -7.50 -26.94 15.59
N LYS A 336 -7.45 -26.83 14.26
CA LYS A 336 -7.74 -27.90 13.33
C LYS A 336 -6.73 -29.06 13.41
N GLN A 337 -5.44 -28.75 13.50
CA GLN A 337 -4.38 -29.78 13.54
C GLN A 337 -4.16 -30.37 14.94
N HIS A 338 -4.45 -29.58 15.98
CA HIS A 338 -4.19 -29.91 17.38
C HIS A 338 -5.40 -29.58 18.27
N PRO A 339 -6.53 -30.28 18.11
CA PRO A 339 -7.79 -29.95 18.80
C PRO A 339 -7.69 -30.01 20.34
N ASP A 340 -6.81 -30.88 20.86
CA ASP A 340 -6.65 -31.11 22.30
C ASP A 340 -5.42 -30.40 22.89
N VAL A 341 -4.65 -29.66 22.08
CA VAL A 341 -3.43 -28.98 22.53
C VAL A 341 -3.67 -27.47 22.60
N PRO A 342 -3.41 -26.83 23.75
CA PRO A 342 -3.57 -25.38 23.86
C PRO A 342 -2.65 -24.65 22.88
N LEU A 343 -3.14 -23.53 22.35
CA LEU A 343 -2.40 -22.69 21.40
C LEU A 343 -1.07 -22.19 22.01
N PRO A 344 0.09 -22.49 21.38
CA PRO A 344 1.37 -21.96 21.82
C PRO A 344 1.45 -20.44 21.72
N PRO A 345 2.45 -19.81 22.37
CA PRO A 345 2.70 -18.39 22.20
C PRO A 345 2.90 -18.02 20.72
N ILE A 346 2.01 -17.16 20.20
CA ILE A 346 2.12 -16.64 18.85
C ILE A 346 3.34 -15.72 18.76
N LYS A 347 4.13 -15.89 17.71
CA LYS A 347 5.27 -15.03 17.38
C LYS A 347 4.94 -14.18 16.15
N VAL A 348 5.62 -13.05 16.04
CA VAL A 348 5.45 -12.11 14.92
C VAL A 348 6.77 -11.91 14.19
N ARG A 349 6.73 -11.92 12.87
CA ARG A 349 7.82 -11.49 11.97
C ARG A 349 7.35 -10.31 11.13
N GLU A 350 8.26 -9.46 10.67
CA GLU A 350 7.93 -8.36 9.75
C GLU A 350 8.21 -8.77 8.31
N LEU A 351 7.27 -8.49 7.40
CA LEU A 351 7.32 -8.93 6.01
C LEU A 351 8.55 -8.43 5.25
N ASN A 352 8.90 -7.14 5.31
CA ASN A 352 10.03 -6.59 4.56
C ASN A 352 11.37 -7.10 5.09
N GLU A 353 11.52 -7.22 6.41
CA GLU A 353 12.68 -7.83 7.07
C GLU A 353 12.82 -9.29 6.63
N THR A 354 11.73 -10.05 6.63
CA THR A 354 11.69 -11.46 6.19
C THR A 354 12.09 -11.58 4.73
N PHE A 355 11.47 -10.79 3.84
CA PHE A 355 11.80 -10.80 2.42
C PHE A 355 13.26 -10.44 2.15
N ARG A 356 13.76 -9.38 2.78
CA ARG A 356 15.18 -8.96 2.65
C ARG A 356 16.13 -10.03 3.16
N ALA A 357 15.77 -10.74 4.22
CA ALA A 357 16.57 -11.84 4.76
C ALA A 357 16.59 -13.06 3.83
N MET A 358 15.47 -13.41 3.21
CA MET A 358 15.38 -14.50 2.23
C MET A 358 16.30 -14.28 1.02
N ILE A 359 16.33 -13.04 0.51
CA ILE A 359 17.09 -12.69 -0.70
C ILE A 359 18.52 -12.21 -0.41
N ARG A 360 18.94 -12.13 0.87
CA ARG A 360 20.28 -11.65 1.24
C ARG A 360 21.34 -12.68 0.82
N PRO A 361 22.34 -12.29 0.00
CA PRO A 361 23.49 -13.15 -0.30
C PRO A 361 24.22 -13.57 0.98
N GLY A 362 24.47 -14.87 1.17
CA GLY A 362 25.18 -15.38 2.35
C GLY A 362 24.43 -15.22 3.68
N GLY A 363 23.10 -15.10 3.65
CA GLY A 363 22.29 -15.10 4.88
C GLY A 363 22.43 -16.41 5.66
N LYS A 364 22.37 -16.31 6.98
CA LYS A 364 22.57 -17.46 7.91
C LYS A 364 21.27 -18.04 8.45
N ASP A 365 20.14 -17.37 8.24
CA ASP A 365 18.85 -17.79 8.77
C ASP A 365 18.25 -18.89 7.88
N THR A 366 18.57 -20.14 8.21
CA THR A 366 18.07 -21.31 7.48
C THR A 366 16.58 -21.55 7.67
N SER A 367 15.95 -20.97 8.72
CA SER A 367 14.50 -21.11 8.96
C SER A 367 13.65 -20.49 7.84
N LEU A 368 14.25 -19.63 7.02
CA LEU A 368 13.58 -19.00 5.89
C LEU A 368 13.43 -19.93 4.68
N ARG A 369 14.16 -21.05 4.64
CA ARG A 369 14.15 -21.98 3.50
C ARG A 369 12.84 -22.72 3.38
N ASP A 370 12.20 -23.04 4.48
CA ASP A 370 10.98 -23.85 4.51
C ASP A 370 9.74 -23.00 4.78
N LEU A 371 9.91 -21.67 4.78
CA LEU A 371 8.85 -20.72 5.06
C LEU A 371 7.84 -20.63 3.90
N VAL A 372 6.55 -20.73 4.22
CA VAL A 372 5.43 -20.55 3.28
C VAL A 372 4.52 -19.43 3.74
N PHE A 373 4.17 -18.53 2.82
CA PHE A 373 3.27 -17.42 3.09
C PHE A 373 1.81 -17.87 2.91
N VAL A 374 1.03 -17.81 3.99
CA VAL A 374 -0.40 -18.16 3.97
C VAL A 374 -1.22 -16.88 3.83
N PRO A 375 -1.85 -16.65 2.66
CA PRO A 375 -2.62 -15.45 2.43
C PRO A 375 -3.91 -15.45 3.26
N ASN A 376 -4.44 -14.25 3.48
CA ASN A 376 -5.77 -14.04 4.04
C ASN A 376 -6.83 -14.71 3.14
N ARG A 377 -7.61 -15.65 3.69
CA ARG A 377 -8.65 -16.39 2.94
C ARG A 377 -9.67 -15.48 2.27
N GLU A 378 -10.10 -14.42 2.96
CA GLU A 378 -11.03 -13.42 2.39
C GLU A 378 -10.40 -12.70 1.19
N SER A 379 -9.13 -12.30 1.31
CA SER A 379 -8.39 -11.65 0.23
C SER A 379 -8.27 -12.56 -1.00
N VAL A 380 -8.00 -13.85 -0.80
CA VAL A 380 -7.93 -14.82 -1.92
C VAL A 380 -9.28 -14.94 -2.63
N SER A 381 -10.39 -15.01 -1.87
CA SER A 381 -11.72 -15.05 -2.46
C SER A 381 -12.01 -13.78 -3.27
N ARG A 382 -11.80 -12.60 -2.67
CA ARG A 382 -12.07 -11.32 -3.31
C ARG A 382 -11.19 -11.05 -4.53
N ALA A 383 -9.94 -11.50 -4.50
CA ALA A 383 -9.02 -11.35 -5.62
C ALA A 383 -9.52 -12.01 -6.91
N ARG A 384 -10.39 -13.03 -6.82
CA ARG A 384 -11.02 -13.68 -7.97
C ARG A 384 -12.18 -12.87 -8.57
N ASP A 385 -12.87 -12.11 -7.72
CA ASP A 385 -14.02 -11.29 -8.11
C ASP A 385 -13.61 -9.91 -8.62
N VAL A 386 -12.44 -9.43 -8.19
CA VAL A 386 -11.88 -8.14 -8.62
C VAL A 386 -11.33 -8.27 -10.03
N ASP A 387 -11.75 -7.35 -10.90
CA ASP A 387 -11.27 -7.28 -12.27
C ASP A 387 -9.73 -7.26 -12.31
N ALA A 388 -9.17 -8.11 -13.17
CA ALA A 388 -7.73 -8.17 -13.43
C ALA A 388 -7.21 -6.93 -14.19
N GLY A 389 -8.06 -5.91 -14.37
CA GLY A 389 -7.71 -4.59 -14.88
C GLY A 389 -6.37 -4.12 -14.32
N GLY A 390 -5.37 -4.09 -15.19
CA GLY A 390 -3.96 -4.09 -14.77
C GLY A 390 -3.55 -2.88 -13.93
N TYR A 391 -2.49 -3.06 -13.14
CA TYR A 391 -1.78 -1.99 -12.46
C TYR A 391 -0.75 -1.36 -13.42
N LYS A 392 -0.93 -0.10 -13.78
CA LYS A 392 -0.06 0.59 -14.75
C LYS A 392 1.16 1.21 -14.06
N LEU A 393 2.32 0.62 -14.27
CA LEU A 393 3.60 1.16 -13.78
C LEU A 393 4.10 2.34 -14.62
N GLY A 394 4.77 3.30 -13.97
CA GLY A 394 5.39 4.46 -14.61
C GLY A 394 4.46 5.66 -14.80
N GLU A 395 3.18 5.51 -14.47
CA GLU A 395 2.20 6.59 -14.40
C GLU A 395 1.57 6.62 -13.01
N MET A 396 1.06 7.79 -12.61
CA MET A 396 0.31 7.92 -11.36
C MET A 396 -0.67 9.09 -11.44
N ILE A 397 -1.66 9.05 -10.56
CA ILE A 397 -2.50 10.19 -10.22
C ILE A 397 -2.05 10.69 -8.85
N LEU A 398 -1.58 11.93 -8.79
CA LEU A 398 -1.02 12.49 -7.57
C LEU A 398 -2.14 13.14 -6.74
N THR A 399 -2.34 12.65 -5.53
CA THR A 399 -3.32 13.13 -4.55
C THR A 399 -2.58 13.94 -3.48
N LYS A 400 -3.23 14.96 -2.92
CA LYS A 400 -2.63 15.87 -1.95
C LYS A 400 -3.07 15.55 -0.54
#